data_AF-A0A2D8ZYX9-F1
#
_entry.id   AF-A0A2D8ZYX9-F1
#
_cell.length_a   1.000
_cell.length_b   1.000
_cell.length_c   1.000
_cell.angle_alpha   90.00
_cell.angle_beta   90.00
_cell.angle_gamma   90.00
#
_symmetry.space_group_name_H-M   'P 1'
#
loop_
_entity.id
_entity.type
_entity.pdbx_description
1 polymer ?
#
loop_
_entity_poly.entity_id
_entity_poly.type
_entity_poly.pdbx_seq_one_letter_code
_entity_poly.pdbx_strand_id
1 'polypeptide(L)'
;MPRETIYLRDPEGQKLVKGTWKYARGYVPGQPNEGLVEQIEGSPARLADYDDSSWEVCHDLAERNSHGFSFMWYRIKITVPETVNGHPVKGTRVQFETCIDDYGEIWIDGECNRDRGAIQGFNAPQRVIFSDNPSPGDQHTIALLAANGPLAAPGGTVFCRYANLGFEWTGTESRPNGP
;
A
#
# COMPACT_ATOMS: atom_id res chain seq x y z
N MET A 1 7.63 -5.34 -20.72
CA MET A 1 6.46 -6.23 -20.78
C MET A 1 5.23 -5.35 -20.95
N PRO A 2 4.22 -5.73 -21.76
CA PRO A 2 2.93 -5.06 -21.72
C PRO A 2 2.44 -5.02 -20.27
N ARG A 3 1.87 -3.89 -19.86
CA ARG A 3 1.39 -3.68 -18.49
C ARG A 3 0.12 -2.86 -18.51
N GLU A 4 -0.81 -3.25 -17.64
CA GLU A 4 -1.94 -2.43 -17.24
C GLU A 4 -1.74 -1.97 -15.80
N THR A 5 -2.32 -0.83 -15.45
CA THR A 5 -2.16 -0.24 -14.11
C THR A 5 -3.51 0.13 -13.53
N ILE A 6 -3.74 -0.29 -12.29
CA ILE A 6 -4.81 0.24 -11.45
C ILE A 6 -4.19 1.31 -10.55
N TYR A 7 -4.70 2.53 -10.64
CA TYR A 7 -4.32 3.64 -9.77
C TYR A 7 -5.21 3.61 -8.53
N LEU A 8 -4.68 3.14 -7.41
CA LEU A 8 -5.43 3.02 -6.16
C LEU A 8 -5.62 4.36 -5.43
N ARG A 9 -4.98 5.43 -5.91
CA ARG A 9 -5.31 6.80 -5.47
C ARG A 9 -6.68 7.25 -5.97
N ASP A 10 -7.12 6.73 -7.10
CA ASP A 10 -8.36 7.17 -7.74
C ASP A 10 -9.56 6.32 -7.27
N PRO A 11 -10.75 6.91 -7.08
CA PRO A 11 -11.95 6.17 -6.69
C PRO A 11 -12.32 5.02 -7.64
N GLU A 12 -12.10 5.19 -8.96
CA GLU A 12 -12.39 4.13 -9.93
C GLU A 12 -11.45 2.93 -9.78
N GLY A 13 -10.17 3.16 -9.47
CA GLY A 13 -9.23 2.08 -9.21
C GLY A 13 -9.56 1.32 -7.93
N GLN A 14 -9.93 2.05 -6.87
CA GLN A 14 -10.44 1.49 -5.61
C GLN A 14 -11.69 0.62 -5.85
N LYS A 15 -12.67 1.14 -6.60
CA LYS A 15 -13.88 0.42 -6.98
C LYS A 15 -13.59 -0.85 -7.78
N LEU A 16 -12.66 -0.80 -8.74
CA LEU A 16 -12.29 -1.96 -9.56
C LEU A 16 -11.77 -3.13 -8.71
N VAL A 17 -11.02 -2.83 -7.64
CA VAL A 17 -10.50 -3.84 -6.71
C VAL A 17 -11.39 -4.05 -5.48
N LYS A 18 -12.61 -3.51 -5.47
CA LYS A 18 -13.55 -3.56 -4.34
C LYS A 18 -12.92 -3.14 -3.00
N GLY A 19 -11.96 -2.21 -3.05
CA GLY A 19 -11.24 -1.71 -1.90
C GLY A 19 -11.57 -0.25 -1.63
N THR A 20 -11.33 0.17 -0.40
CA THR A 20 -11.40 1.58 0.01
C THR A 20 -10.22 1.84 0.93
N TRP A 21 -9.45 2.89 0.67
CA TRP A 21 -8.40 3.29 1.59
C TRP A 21 -8.99 3.80 2.90
N LYS A 22 -8.38 3.37 4.00
CA LYS A 22 -8.58 3.91 5.33
C LYS A 22 -7.27 4.48 5.85
N TYR A 23 -7.36 5.43 6.77
CA TYR A 23 -6.18 5.97 7.44
C TYR A 23 -6.40 6.13 8.95
N ALA A 24 -5.31 6.07 9.69
CA ALA A 24 -5.30 6.44 11.10
C ALA A 24 -3.94 6.97 11.54
N ARG A 25 -3.95 7.71 12.65
CA ARG A 25 -2.77 8.32 13.26
C ARG A 25 -2.23 7.47 14.40
N GLY A 26 -0.91 7.50 14.55
CA GLY A 26 -0.16 6.89 15.64
C GLY A 26 0.53 5.58 15.27
N TYR A 27 1.59 5.25 16.01
CA TYR A 27 2.33 4.00 15.80
C TYR A 27 1.42 2.78 15.99
N VAL A 28 0.63 2.77 17.08
CA VAL A 28 -0.54 1.88 17.27
C VAL A 28 -1.80 2.74 17.37
N PRO A 29 -2.59 2.85 16.30
CA PRO A 29 -3.74 3.73 16.28
C PRO A 29 -4.76 3.48 17.40
N GLY A 30 -5.28 4.57 17.97
CA GLY A 30 -6.27 4.54 19.06
C GLY A 30 -5.71 4.26 20.45
N GLN A 31 -4.40 3.99 20.60
CA GLN A 31 -3.78 3.77 21.91
C GLN A 31 -3.29 5.08 22.54
N PRO A 32 -3.17 5.13 23.89
CA PRO A 32 -2.48 6.23 24.58
C PRO A 32 -1.07 6.43 24.03
N ASN A 33 -0.59 7.68 24.03
CA ASN A 33 0.71 8.06 23.48
C ASN A 33 0.93 7.54 22.05
N GLU A 34 -0.14 7.44 21.25
CA GLU A 34 -0.11 6.91 19.89
C GLU A 34 0.48 5.49 19.79
N GLY A 35 0.52 4.73 20.89
CA GLY A 35 1.11 3.39 20.93
C GLY A 35 2.63 3.36 20.90
N LEU A 36 3.31 4.50 21.03
CA LEU A 36 4.77 4.56 21.08
C LEU A 36 5.24 4.16 22.48
N VAL A 37 5.36 2.85 22.69
CA VAL A 37 5.85 2.22 23.92
C VAL A 37 7.20 1.56 23.62
N GLU A 38 8.17 1.72 24.51
CA GLU A 38 9.49 1.14 24.31
C GLU A 38 9.43 -0.40 24.21
N GLN A 39 10.33 -0.97 23.40
CA GLN A 39 10.52 -2.42 23.25
C GLN A 39 9.33 -3.22 22.70
N ILE A 40 8.28 -2.57 22.19
CA ILE A 40 7.25 -3.27 21.42
C ILE A 40 7.87 -3.90 20.17
N GLU A 41 7.55 -5.18 19.89
CA GLU A 41 8.13 -5.93 18.77
C GLU A 41 7.67 -5.41 17.40
N GLY A 42 6.52 -4.73 17.35
CA GLY A 42 6.02 -4.07 16.16
C GLY A 42 4.59 -3.60 16.33
N SER A 43 4.18 -2.63 15.51
CA SER A 43 2.79 -2.20 15.48
C SER A 43 1.88 -3.31 14.93
N PRO A 44 0.74 -3.62 15.59
CA PRO A 44 -0.22 -4.59 15.09
C PRO A 44 -0.93 -4.09 13.81
N ALA A 45 -0.92 -2.78 13.55
CA ALA A 45 -1.51 -2.19 12.35
C ALA A 45 -0.83 -2.65 11.04
N ARG A 46 0.32 -3.33 11.12
CA ARG A 46 0.95 -4.00 9.98
C ARG A 46 0.28 -5.33 9.58
N LEU A 47 -0.39 -6.00 10.53
CA LEU A 47 -0.88 -7.38 10.36
C LEU A 47 -2.07 -7.44 9.38
N ALA A 48 -2.19 -8.58 8.69
CA ALA A 48 -3.22 -8.79 7.67
C ALA A 48 -4.64 -8.71 8.23
N ASP A 49 -4.84 -9.25 9.44
CA ASP A 49 -6.11 -9.42 10.15
C ASP A 49 -6.42 -8.28 11.13
N TYR A 50 -5.57 -7.27 11.21
CA TYR A 50 -5.82 -6.09 12.03
C TYR A 50 -7.16 -5.42 11.66
N ASP A 51 -8.01 -5.23 12.66
CA ASP A 51 -9.32 -4.60 12.50
C ASP A 51 -9.19 -3.08 12.39
N ASP A 52 -9.28 -2.59 11.15
CA ASP A 52 -9.31 -1.17 10.81
C ASP A 52 -10.74 -0.65 10.58
N SER A 53 -11.78 -1.36 11.04
CA SER A 53 -13.19 -0.97 10.84
C SER A 53 -13.52 0.43 11.38
N SER A 54 -12.84 0.85 12.45
CA SER A 54 -13.00 2.17 13.09
C SER A 54 -12.21 3.30 12.44
N TRP A 55 -11.32 2.99 11.48
CA TRP A 55 -10.47 4.00 10.84
C TRP A 55 -11.27 4.87 9.88
N GLU A 56 -10.83 6.12 9.74
CA GLU A 56 -11.44 7.06 8.81
C GLU A 56 -11.17 6.63 7.37
N VAL A 57 -12.11 6.92 6.48
CA VAL A 57 -11.91 6.73 5.04
C VAL A 57 -10.89 7.78 4.55
N CYS A 58 -9.87 7.32 3.84
CA CYS A 58 -8.86 8.19 3.25
C CYS A 58 -9.34 8.68 1.88
N HIS A 59 -9.72 9.95 1.81
CA HIS A 59 -10.22 10.56 0.57
C HIS A 59 -9.11 11.02 -0.39
N ASP A 60 -7.94 11.42 0.14
CA ASP A 60 -6.77 11.77 -0.67
C ASP A 60 -5.50 11.21 -0.03
N LEU A 61 -4.90 10.19 -0.65
CA LEU A 61 -3.64 9.60 -0.19
C LEU A 61 -2.49 10.62 -0.11
N ALA A 62 -2.53 11.66 -0.96
CA ALA A 62 -1.48 12.67 -1.01
C ALA A 62 -1.74 13.85 -0.05
N GLU A 63 -2.80 13.79 0.75
CA GLU A 63 -3.06 14.79 1.77
C GLU A 63 -1.92 14.80 2.80
N ARG A 64 -1.34 15.98 2.98
CA ARG A 64 -0.24 16.24 3.89
C ARG A 64 -0.73 16.21 5.33
N ASN A 65 -0.35 15.17 6.07
CA ASN A 65 -0.83 14.90 7.41
C ASN A 65 0.35 14.65 8.37
N SER A 66 0.46 15.44 9.44
CA SER A 66 1.20 15.14 10.69
C SER A 66 1.40 16.43 11.50
N HIS A 67 1.82 16.29 12.75
CA HIS A 67 2.36 17.40 13.55
C HIS A 67 3.43 16.87 14.51
N GLY A 68 4.67 17.33 14.36
CA GLY A 68 5.81 16.81 15.12
C GLY A 68 6.19 15.39 14.70
N PHE A 69 6.67 14.58 15.65
CA PHE A 69 7.00 13.18 15.38
C PHE A 69 5.70 12.38 15.30
N SER A 70 5.26 12.07 14.09
CA SER A 70 3.98 11.39 13.85
C SER A 70 4.15 10.16 12.98
N PHE A 71 3.22 9.23 13.17
CA PHE A 71 3.06 8.03 12.35
C PHE A 71 1.68 8.07 11.69
N MET A 72 1.63 7.76 10.40
CA MET A 72 0.40 7.70 9.62
C MET A 72 0.31 6.32 8.98
N TRP A 73 -0.79 5.62 9.25
CA TRP A 73 -1.10 4.37 8.58
C TRP A 73 -2.12 4.59 7.47
N TYR A 74 -1.91 3.92 6.35
CA TYR A 74 -2.90 3.77 5.28
C TYR A 74 -3.14 2.29 5.04
N ARG A 75 -4.39 1.85 5.02
CA ARG A 75 -4.75 0.44 4.81
C ARG A 75 -5.84 0.30 3.76
N ILE A 76 -5.71 -0.70 2.91
CA ILE A 76 -6.75 -1.09 1.94
C ILE A 76 -6.79 -2.62 1.85
N LYS A 77 -7.99 -3.17 1.94
CA LYS A 77 -8.27 -4.55 1.56
C LYS A 77 -8.77 -4.56 0.13
N ILE A 78 -8.16 -5.39 -0.72
CA ILE A 78 -8.53 -5.48 -2.12
C ILE A 78 -9.00 -6.89 -2.47
N THR A 79 -9.75 -7.00 -3.54
CA THR A 79 -10.06 -8.24 -4.24
C THR A 79 -9.51 -8.13 -5.66
N VAL A 80 -8.69 -9.09 -6.09
CA VAL A 80 -8.14 -9.14 -7.44
C VAL A 80 -9.29 -9.25 -8.45
N PRO A 81 -9.38 -8.33 -9.44
CA PRO A 81 -10.46 -8.35 -10.43
C PRO A 81 -10.24 -9.44 -11.48
N GLU A 82 -11.28 -9.79 -12.24
CA GLU A 82 -11.17 -10.71 -13.39
C GLU A 82 -10.29 -10.15 -14.51
N THR A 83 -10.45 -8.85 -14.78
CA THR A 83 -9.73 -8.15 -15.85
C THR A 83 -9.30 -6.76 -15.41
N VAL A 84 -8.26 -6.23 -16.06
CA VAL A 84 -7.86 -4.83 -15.98
C VAL A 84 -7.83 -4.29 -17.41
N ASN A 85 -8.62 -3.24 -17.68
CA ASN A 85 -8.79 -2.68 -19.02
C ASN A 85 -9.12 -3.72 -20.11
N GLY A 86 -9.95 -4.71 -19.76
CA GLY A 86 -10.37 -5.79 -20.67
C GLY A 86 -9.38 -6.94 -20.82
N HIS A 87 -8.20 -6.86 -20.22
CA HIS A 87 -7.21 -7.93 -20.25
C HIS A 87 -7.31 -8.83 -19.00
N PRO A 88 -7.26 -10.17 -19.15
CA PRO A 88 -7.28 -11.10 -18.00
C PRO A 88 -6.09 -10.89 -17.06
N VAL A 89 -6.34 -10.94 -15.74
CA VAL A 89 -5.27 -10.88 -14.73
C VAL A 89 -4.46 -12.18 -14.64
N LYS A 90 -5.05 -13.30 -15.06
CA LYS A 90 -4.37 -14.60 -15.06
C LYS A 90 -3.13 -14.53 -15.95
N GLY A 91 -2.03 -15.14 -15.47
CA GLY A 91 -0.75 -15.13 -16.19
C GLY A 91 0.00 -13.80 -16.11
N THR A 92 -0.43 -12.87 -15.25
CA THR A 92 0.34 -11.68 -14.90
C THR A 92 1.18 -11.90 -13.66
N ARG A 93 2.20 -11.06 -13.48
CA ARG A 93 2.77 -10.74 -12.18
C ARG A 93 2.28 -9.35 -11.80
N VAL A 94 1.87 -9.17 -10.56
CA VAL A 94 1.42 -7.89 -10.03
C VAL A 94 2.53 -7.29 -9.16
N GLN A 95 2.85 -6.03 -9.42
CA GLN A 95 3.73 -5.24 -8.57
C GLN A 95 2.95 -4.13 -7.89
N PHE A 96 3.19 -3.91 -6.60
CA PHE A 96 2.70 -2.74 -5.89
C PHE A 96 3.78 -1.66 -5.90
N GLU A 97 3.39 -0.45 -6.27
CA GLU A 97 4.28 0.72 -6.39
C GLU A 97 3.73 1.90 -5.63
N THR A 98 4.59 2.55 -4.86
CA THR A 98 4.25 3.75 -4.09
C THR A 98 5.45 4.67 -3.91
N CYS A 99 5.22 5.83 -3.34
CA CYS A 99 6.23 6.79 -2.92
C CYS A 99 5.70 7.51 -1.68
N ILE A 100 6.32 7.23 -0.54
CA ILE A 100 5.94 7.78 0.76
C ILE A 100 6.96 8.87 1.13
N ASP A 101 6.45 9.98 1.65
CA ASP A 101 7.29 11.08 2.16
C ASP A 101 7.98 10.68 3.48
N ASP A 102 9.23 11.12 3.68
CA ASP A 102 10.11 10.69 4.79
C ASP A 102 10.36 9.17 4.85
N TYR A 103 9.91 8.54 5.93
CA TYR A 103 10.05 7.12 6.20
C TYR A 103 8.83 6.38 5.67
N GLY A 104 9.03 5.38 4.81
CA GLY A 104 7.94 4.62 4.20
C GLY A 104 8.18 3.12 4.25
N GLU A 105 7.18 2.37 4.71
CA GLU A 105 7.16 0.91 4.66
C GLU A 105 5.91 0.38 4.00
N ILE A 106 6.08 -0.73 3.26
CA ILE A 106 5.01 -1.49 2.62
C ILE A 106 4.89 -2.85 3.30
N TRP A 107 3.66 -3.17 3.70
CA TRP A 107 3.26 -4.46 4.26
C TRP A 107 2.16 -5.05 3.40
N ILE A 108 2.40 -6.24 2.84
CA ILE A 108 1.41 -7.02 2.08
C ILE A 108 1.07 -8.24 2.92
N ASP A 109 -0.19 -8.38 3.31
CA ASP A 109 -0.67 -9.48 4.15
C ASP A 109 0.16 -9.69 5.43
N GLY A 110 0.61 -8.61 6.07
CA GLY A 110 1.40 -8.69 7.30
C GLY A 110 2.91 -8.85 7.09
N GLU A 111 3.35 -9.04 5.85
CA GLU A 111 4.75 -9.28 5.49
C GLU A 111 5.38 -8.07 4.80
N CYS A 112 6.63 -7.77 5.16
CA CYS A 112 7.40 -6.71 4.54
C CYS A 112 8.56 -7.31 3.75
N ASN A 113 8.62 -7.01 2.44
CA ASN A 113 9.79 -7.33 1.64
C ASN A 113 10.97 -6.49 2.14
N ARG A 114 11.96 -7.12 2.80
CA ARG A 114 13.06 -6.39 3.44
C ARG A 114 14.04 -5.74 2.46
N ASP A 115 14.06 -6.19 1.21
CA ASP A 115 14.93 -5.62 0.18
C ASP A 115 14.33 -4.34 -0.44
N ARG A 116 13.00 -4.31 -0.62
CA ARG A 116 12.31 -3.28 -1.45
C ARG A 116 11.11 -2.61 -0.80
N GLY A 117 10.50 -3.24 0.20
CA GLY A 117 9.33 -2.75 0.94
C GLY A 117 9.67 -1.94 2.18
N ALA A 118 10.89 -2.09 2.71
CA ALA A 118 11.43 -1.19 3.73
C ALA A 118 11.88 0.15 3.12
N ILE A 119 12.30 1.09 3.97
CA ILE A 119 12.68 2.46 3.59
C ILE A 119 13.80 2.47 2.56
N GLN A 120 13.57 3.15 1.44
CA GLN A 120 14.55 3.32 0.35
C GLN A 120 15.18 4.72 0.33
N GLY A 121 14.66 5.66 1.11
CA GLY A 121 15.10 7.05 1.18
C GLY A 121 13.95 8.05 1.03
N PHE A 122 14.23 9.32 1.32
CA PHE A 122 13.24 10.40 1.30
C PHE A 122 12.61 10.55 -0.10
N ASN A 123 11.28 10.39 -0.19
CA ASN A 123 10.53 10.42 -1.45
C ASN A 123 11.08 9.44 -2.54
N ALA A 124 11.71 8.34 -2.13
CA ALA A 124 12.16 7.32 -3.07
C ALA A 124 10.97 6.45 -3.54
N PRO A 125 10.84 6.16 -4.85
CA PRO A 125 9.89 5.16 -5.32
C PRO A 125 10.19 3.78 -4.74
N GLN A 126 9.16 3.12 -4.23
CA GLN A 126 9.22 1.75 -3.70
C GLN A 126 8.38 0.82 -4.59
N ARG A 127 8.90 -0.38 -4.83
CA ARG A 127 8.26 -1.37 -5.70
C ARG A 127 8.48 -2.79 -5.18
N VAL A 128 7.39 -3.46 -4.81
CA VAL A 128 7.41 -4.83 -4.31
C VAL A 128 6.55 -5.74 -5.19
N ILE A 129 6.90 -7.03 -5.22
CA ILE A 129 6.00 -8.04 -5.80
C ILE A 129 4.79 -8.13 -4.89
N PHE A 130 3.60 -7.92 -5.46
CA PHE A 130 2.33 -8.04 -4.77
C PHE A 130 1.78 -9.46 -4.91
N SER A 131 1.82 -10.02 -6.11
CA SER A 131 1.48 -11.42 -6.38
C SER A 131 2.16 -11.87 -7.67
N ASP A 132 2.87 -13.00 -7.64
CA ASP A 132 3.55 -13.54 -8.82
C ASP A 132 2.63 -14.34 -9.75
N ASN A 133 1.45 -14.74 -9.28
CA ASN A 133 0.45 -15.48 -10.04
C ASN A 133 -0.95 -15.25 -9.44
N PRO A 134 -1.55 -14.08 -9.68
CA PRO A 134 -2.83 -13.71 -9.08
C PRO A 134 -3.97 -14.52 -9.69
N SER A 135 -4.94 -14.89 -8.87
CA SER A 135 -6.24 -15.42 -9.30
C SER A 135 -7.35 -14.39 -9.07
N PRO A 136 -8.32 -14.27 -9.99
CA PRO A 136 -9.52 -13.48 -9.73
C PRO A 136 -10.19 -13.91 -8.42
N GLY A 137 -10.57 -12.93 -7.59
CA GLY A 137 -11.18 -13.18 -6.28
C GLY A 137 -10.18 -13.31 -5.13
N ASP A 138 -8.87 -13.42 -5.39
CA ASP A 138 -7.86 -13.38 -4.33
C ASP A 138 -8.00 -12.09 -3.52
N GLN A 139 -7.88 -12.20 -2.20
CA GLN A 139 -7.99 -11.08 -1.29
C GLN A 139 -6.66 -10.83 -0.59
N HIS A 140 -6.28 -9.56 -0.53
CA HIS A 140 -5.05 -9.12 0.08
C HIS A 140 -5.26 -7.83 0.84
N THR A 141 -4.46 -7.63 1.88
CA THR A 141 -4.37 -6.38 2.64
C THR A 141 -3.06 -5.69 2.32
N ILE A 142 -3.13 -4.42 1.94
CA ILE A 142 -1.98 -3.54 1.80
C ILE A 142 -2.01 -2.56 2.98
N ALA A 143 -0.94 -2.51 3.76
CA ALA A 143 -0.74 -1.54 4.82
C ALA A 143 0.55 -0.74 4.56
N LEU A 144 0.44 0.58 4.65
CA LEU A 144 1.55 1.51 4.48
C LEU A 144 1.76 2.25 5.79
N LEU A 145 3.01 2.30 6.26
CA LEU A 145 3.40 3.15 7.38
C LEU A 145 4.25 4.31 6.85
N ALA A 146 3.83 5.53 7.16
CA ALA A 146 4.62 6.73 7.00
C ALA A 146 5.03 7.29 8.38
N ALA A 147 6.28 7.72 8.54
CA ALA A 147 6.74 8.39 9.76
C ALA A 147 7.54 9.65 9.43
N ASN A 148 7.20 10.74 10.12
CA ASN A 148 7.83 12.05 9.89
C ASN A 148 9.26 12.09 10.42
N GLY A 149 10.17 12.75 9.69
CA GLY A 149 11.57 12.93 10.07
C GLY A 149 12.07 14.38 9.97
N PRO A 150 13.31 14.64 10.45
CA PRO A 150 14.18 13.74 11.20
C PRO A 150 13.68 13.51 12.65
N LEU A 151 13.96 12.35 13.25
CA LEU A 151 13.39 11.93 14.54
C LEU A 151 13.58 12.94 15.69
N ALA A 152 14.75 13.59 15.76
CA ALA A 152 15.08 14.52 16.85
C ALA A 152 14.45 15.92 16.69
N ALA A 153 14.08 16.31 15.47
CA ALA A 153 13.44 17.60 15.17
C ALA A 153 12.58 17.47 13.90
N PRO A 154 11.46 16.73 13.96
CA PRO A 154 10.65 16.43 12.80
C PRO A 154 10.07 17.70 12.18
N GLY A 155 10.01 17.75 10.85
CA GLY A 155 9.57 18.91 10.11
C GLY A 155 8.52 18.54 9.06
N GLY A 156 7.72 19.53 8.65
CA GLY A 156 6.77 19.33 7.55
C GLY A 156 5.68 18.29 7.86
N THR A 157 5.38 17.46 6.85
CA THR A 157 4.20 16.59 6.81
C THR A 157 4.49 15.29 6.08
N VAL A 158 3.93 14.16 6.51
CA VAL A 158 3.99 12.92 5.72
C VAL A 158 2.73 12.69 4.88
N PHE A 159 2.88 11.93 3.79
CA PHE A 159 1.80 11.54 2.88
C PHE A 159 2.26 10.42 1.95
N CYS A 160 1.30 9.78 1.28
CA CYS A 160 1.56 8.79 0.23
C CYS A 160 1.24 9.39 -1.15
N ARG A 161 2.26 9.68 -1.97
CA ARG A 161 2.05 10.37 -3.26
C ARG A 161 1.13 9.62 -4.21
N TYR A 162 1.29 8.30 -4.28
CA TYR A 162 0.52 7.41 -5.14
C TYR A 162 0.58 5.98 -4.62
N ALA A 163 -0.37 5.16 -5.07
CA ALA A 163 -0.37 3.72 -4.84
C ALA A 163 -0.93 3.05 -6.09
N ASN A 164 -0.15 2.16 -6.70
CA ASN A 164 -0.47 1.57 -8.00
C ASN A 164 -0.29 0.05 -7.97
N LEU A 165 -1.18 -0.68 -8.65
CA LEU A 165 -1.00 -2.09 -8.97
C LEU A 165 -0.65 -2.22 -10.46
N GLY A 166 0.56 -2.67 -10.76
CA GLY A 166 1.03 -2.95 -12.11
C GLY A 166 0.90 -4.41 -12.47
N PHE A 167 0.01 -4.73 -13.41
CA PHE A 167 -0.21 -6.08 -13.93
C PHE A 167 0.67 -6.29 -15.16
N GLU A 168 1.74 -7.07 -15.00
CA GLU A 168 2.74 -7.34 -16.04
C GLU A 168 2.55 -8.72 -16.63
N TRP A 169 2.20 -8.83 -17.92
CA TRP A 169 2.12 -10.14 -18.57
C TRP A 169 3.53 -10.71 -18.80
N THR A 170 3.77 -11.86 -18.20
CA THR A 170 5.08 -12.53 -18.20
C THR A 170 5.35 -13.29 -19.51
N GLY A 171 4.36 -13.34 -20.41
CA GLY A 171 4.49 -13.95 -21.75
C GLY A 171 4.44 -15.47 -21.77
N THR A 172 4.12 -16.12 -20.65
CA THR A 172 4.05 -17.60 -20.54
C THR A 172 2.69 -18.19 -20.92
N GLU A 173 1.64 -17.38 -21.01
CA GLU A 173 0.41 -17.76 -21.72
C GLU A 173 0.37 -16.98 -23.04
N SER A 174 0.30 -17.74 -24.13
CA SER A 174 0.26 -17.25 -25.51
C SER A 174 -0.69 -16.07 -25.64
N ARG A 175 -0.22 -14.99 -26.28
CA ARG A 175 -1.09 -13.93 -26.83
C ARG A 175 -2.34 -14.61 -27.42
N PRO A 176 -3.57 -14.24 -27.03
CA PRO A 176 -4.72 -14.55 -27.85
C PRO A 176 -4.42 -13.89 -29.19
N ASN A 177 -4.35 -14.71 -30.23
CA ASN A 177 -4.14 -14.23 -31.58
C ASN A 177 -5.11 -13.07 -31.88
N GLY A 178 -4.56 -11.96 -32.37
CA GLY A 178 -5.32 -10.97 -33.11
C GLY A 178 -4.66 -9.59 -33.16
N PRO A 179 -4.91 -8.87 -34.25
CA PRO A 179 -4.33 -9.04 -35.60
C PRO A 179 -2.85 -8.61 -35.70
#